data_AF-A0A7V5KUC7-F1
#
_entry.id   AF-A0A7V5KUC7-F1
#
_cell.length_a   1.000
_cell.length_b   1.000
_cell.length_c   1.000
_cell.angle_alpha   90.00
_cell.angle_beta   90.00
_cell.angle_gamma   90.00
#
_symmetry.space_group_name_H-M   'P 1'
#
loop_
_entity.id
_entity.type
_entity.pdbx_description
1 polymer ?
#
loop_
_entity_poly.entity_id
_entity_poly.type
_entity_poly.pdbx_seq_one_letter_code
_entity_poly.pdbx_strand_id
1 'polypeptide(L)' 'EQPTTELKIIADYQPLNFKEARKQFEHDYLKSRLMENKGNISRTAQQIGMERSHLHKKVKALAIELDAGDKK' A
#
# COMPACT_ATOMS: atom_id res chain seq x y z
N GLU A 1 -14.96 -6.07 -14.39
CA GLU A 1 -13.91 -7.06 -14.72
C GLU A 1 -12.63 -6.69 -13.99
N GLN A 2 -11.86 -7.61 -13.38
CA GLN A 2 -10.48 -7.32 -12.96
C GLN A 2 -9.55 -8.53 -13.16
N PRO A 3 -9.01 -8.76 -14.37
CA PRO A 3 -7.95 -9.74 -14.57
C PRO A 3 -6.82 -9.15 -15.44
N THR A 4 -5.79 -8.50 -14.87
CA THR A 4 -4.49 -8.33 -15.57
C THR A 4 -3.31 -7.89 -14.70
N THR A 5 -3.50 -7.42 -13.46
CA THR A 5 -2.38 -6.85 -12.68
C THR A 5 -1.32 -7.89 -12.25
N GLU A 6 -1.69 -9.16 -12.04
CA GLU A 6 -0.78 -10.17 -11.46
C GLU A 6 0.52 -10.45 -12.25
N LEU A 7 0.51 -10.37 -13.59
CA LEU A 7 1.66 -10.77 -14.41
C LEU A 7 2.75 -9.69 -14.54
N LYS A 8 2.43 -8.40 -14.34
CA LYS A 8 3.43 -7.33 -14.38
C LYS A 8 4.24 -7.21 -13.09
N ILE A 9 3.65 -7.63 -11.97
CA ILE A 9 4.20 -7.44 -10.61
C ILE A 9 5.44 -8.32 -10.37
N ILE A 10 5.48 -9.52 -10.94
CA ILE A 10 6.57 -10.47 -10.67
C ILE A 10 7.88 -10.03 -11.34
N ALA A 11 7.82 -9.47 -12.56
CA ALA A 11 8.99 -9.09 -13.34
C ALA A 11 9.77 -7.91 -12.73
N ASP A 12 9.08 -6.95 -12.10
CA ASP A 12 9.72 -5.79 -11.43
C ASP A 12 10.48 -6.21 -10.16
N TYR A 13 10.08 -7.33 -9.55
CA TYR A 13 10.64 -7.81 -8.29
C TYR A 13 11.70 -8.92 -8.45
N GLN A 14 11.84 -9.53 -9.62
CA GLN A 14 12.89 -10.53 -9.91
C GLN A 14 14.32 -10.07 -9.64
N PRO A 15 14.74 -8.83 -9.96
CA PRO A 15 16.10 -8.37 -9.69
C PRO A 15 16.32 -7.96 -8.23
N LEU A 16 15.27 -7.95 -7.39
CA LEU A 16 15.31 -7.50 -6.01
C LEU A 16 15.41 -8.69 -5.04
N ASN A 17 16.18 -8.52 -3.96
CA ASN A 17 16.20 -9.50 -2.88
C ASN A 17 14.79 -9.64 -2.28
N PHE A 18 14.44 -10.83 -1.74
CA PHE A 18 13.11 -11.09 -1.16
C PHE A 18 12.63 -10.00 -0.18
N LYS A 19 13.55 -9.45 0.61
CA LYS A 19 13.27 -8.36 1.54
C LYS A 19 12.87 -7.05 0.85
N GLU A 20 13.55 -6.71 -0.24
CA GLU A 20 13.31 -5.53 -1.05
C GLU A 20 12.03 -5.68 -1.89
N ALA A 21 11.87 -6.82 -2.56
CA ALA A 21 10.66 -7.19 -3.30
C ALA A 21 9.41 -7.11 -2.41
N ARG A 22 9.46 -7.67 -1.20
CA ARG A 22 8.38 -7.57 -0.23
C ARG A 22 8.06 -6.13 0.14
N LYS A 23 9.08 -5.31 0.38
CA LYS A 23 8.92 -3.90 0.76
C LYS A 23 8.27 -3.09 -0.37
N GLN A 24 8.72 -3.31 -1.60
CA GLN A 24 8.18 -2.65 -2.79
C GLN A 24 6.72 -3.05 -3.04
N PHE A 25 6.42 -4.37 -3.00
CA PHE A 25 5.06 -4.87 -3.10
C PHE A 25 4.15 -4.27 -2.02
N GLU A 26 4.62 -4.25 -0.77
CA GLU A 26 3.83 -3.73 0.34
C GLU A 26 3.56 -2.23 0.20
N HIS A 27 4.52 -1.46 -0.30
CA HIS A 27 4.34 -0.05 -0.65
C HIS A 27 3.30 0.13 -1.76
N ASP A 28 3.45 -0.57 -2.89
CA ASP A 28 2.56 -0.42 -4.04
C ASP A 28 1.12 -0.88 -3.73
N TYR A 29 0.99 -2.01 -3.04
CA TYR A 29 -0.30 -2.54 -2.57
C TYR A 29 -1.03 -1.54 -1.67
N LEU A 30 -0.33 -1.02 -0.64
CA LEU A 30 -0.92 -0.05 0.27
C LEU A 30 -1.26 1.26 -0.46
N LYS A 31 -0.37 1.74 -1.32
CA LYS A 31 -0.57 2.96 -2.12
C LYS A 31 -1.78 2.83 -3.04
N SER A 32 -1.92 1.72 -3.77
CA SER A 32 -3.07 1.46 -4.63
C SER A 32 -4.37 1.45 -3.82
N ARG A 33 -4.40 0.71 -2.70
CA ARG A 33 -5.58 0.61 -1.83
C ARG A 33 -5.96 1.96 -1.21
N LEU A 34 -4.97 2.77 -0.82
CA LEU A 34 -5.19 4.11 -0.29
C LEU A 34 -5.69 5.07 -1.38
N MET A 35 -5.14 5.01 -2.59
CA MET A 35 -5.61 5.80 -3.73
C MET A 35 -7.05 5.46 -4.10
N GLU A 36 -7.42 4.17 -4.16
CA GLU A 36 -8.80 3.72 -4.37
C GLU A 36 -9.76 4.30 -3.31
N ASN A 37 -9.28 4.44 -2.07
CA ASN A 37 -10.03 4.99 -0.93
C ASN A 37 -9.86 6.50 -0.73
N LYS A 38 -9.31 7.24 -1.71
CA LYS A 38 -9.06 8.70 -1.64
C LYS A 38 -8.25 9.13 -0.41
N GLY A 39 -7.25 8.35 -0.03
CA GLY A 39 -6.42 8.62 1.14
C GLY A 39 -7.09 8.33 2.48
N ASN A 40 -8.28 7.69 2.49
CA ASN A 40 -8.95 7.34 3.73
C ASN A 40 -8.32 6.09 4.37
N ILE A 41 -7.43 6.33 5.34
CA ILE A 41 -6.71 5.29 6.08
C ILE A 41 -7.68 4.37 6.83
N SER A 42 -8.72 4.90 7.47
CA SER A 42 -9.69 4.08 8.22
C SER A 42 -10.44 3.10 7.31
N ARG A 43 -10.92 3.60 6.17
CA ARG A 43 -11.64 2.76 5.20
C ARG A 43 -10.72 1.71 4.57
N THR A 44 -9.49 2.10 4.24
CA THR A 44 -8.48 1.19 3.71
C THR A 44 -8.11 0.10 4.73
N ALA A 45 -7.89 0.48 5.98
CA ALA A 45 -7.61 -0.41 7.10
C ALA A 45 -8.71 -1.47 7.28
N GLN A 46 -9.98 -1.05 7.27
CA GLN A 46 -11.12 -1.97 7.32
C GLN A 46 -11.19 -2.89 6.11
N GLN A 47 -10.91 -2.36 4.91
CA GLN A 47 -10.99 -3.12 3.66
C GLN A 47 -9.90 -4.20 3.54
N ILE A 48 -8.68 -3.90 4.00
CA ILE A 48 -7.56 -4.87 3.99
C ILE A 48 -7.47 -5.70 5.28
N GLY A 49 -8.34 -5.45 6.27
CA GLY A 49 -8.34 -6.12 7.57
C GLY A 49 -7.13 -5.76 8.46
N MET A 50 -6.53 -4.58 8.27
CA MET A 50 -5.41 -4.10 9.06
C MET A 50 -5.89 -3.08 10.10
N GLU A 51 -5.28 -3.07 11.28
CA GLU A 51 -5.56 -2.05 12.28
C GLU A 51 -5.14 -0.67 11.77
N ARG A 52 -5.97 0.37 11.98
CA ARG A 52 -5.69 1.75 11.53
C ARG A 52 -4.32 2.23 12.03
N SER A 53 -3.99 1.96 13.30
CA SER A 53 -2.73 2.35 13.93
C SER A 53 -1.52 1.71 13.25
N HIS A 54 -1.64 0.45 12.85
CA HIS A 54 -0.61 -0.25 12.08
C HIS A 54 -0.50 0.28 10.66
N LEU A 55 -1.64 0.47 9.97
CA LEU A 55 -1.63 1.00 8.61
C LEU A 55 -1.01 2.40 8.58
N HIS A 56 -1.37 3.29 9.50
CA HIS A 56 -0.80 4.63 9.60
C HIS A 56 0.72 4.62 9.81
N LYS A 57 1.22 3.76 10.72
CA LYS A 57 2.67 3.56 10.90
C LYS A 57 3.33 3.07 9.61
N LYS A 58 2.68 2.16 8.88
CA LYS A 58 3.20 1.54 7.67
C LYS A 58 3.26 2.51 6.50
N VAL A 59 2.20 3.29 6.29
CA VAL A 59 2.15 4.40 5.33
C VAL A 59 3.28 5.40 5.61
N LYS A 60 3.44 5.80 6.87
CA LYS A 60 4.51 6.73 7.27
C LYS A 60 5.91 6.13 7.09
N ALA A 61 6.10 4.85 7.44
CA ALA A 61 7.38 4.15 7.28
C ALA A 61 7.75 3.90 5.82
N LEU A 62 6.75 3.73 4.96
CA LEU A 62 6.92 3.52 3.52
C LEU A 62 6.88 4.85 2.74
N ALA A 63 6.80 6.00 3.43
CA ALA A 63 6.71 7.34 2.84
C ALA A 63 5.62 7.47 1.78
N ILE A 64 4.48 6.78 1.97
CA ILE A 64 3.32 6.92 1.09
C ILE A 64 2.72 8.30 1.34
N GLU A 65 2.87 9.21 0.40
CA GLU A 65 2.28 10.55 0.46
C GLU A 65 0.76 10.43 0.41
N LEU A 66 0.14 10.52 1.58
CA LEU A 66 -1.30 10.70 1.68
C LEU A 66 -1.56 12.18 1.78
N ASP A 67 -2.14 12.73 0.72
CA ASP A 67 -2.75 14.06 0.70
C ASP A 67 -4.04 14.04 1.54
N ALA A 68 -3.91 13.73 2.83
CA ALA A 68 -5.04 13.54 3.73
C ALA A 68 -4.67 14.03 5.13
N GLY A 69 -4.70 15.35 5.31
CA GLY A 69 -5.59 15.99 6.28
C GLY A 69 -5.50 15.68 7.78
N ASP A 70 -4.54 14.87 8.27
CA ASP A 70 -4.36 14.65 9.71
C ASP A 70 -3.38 15.70 10.27
N LYS A 71 -3.81 16.97 10.22
CA LYS A 71 -3.36 17.98 11.18
C LYS A 71 -4.50 18.14 12.19
N LYS A 72 -4.26 17.60 13.38
CA LYS A 72 -5.01 17.91 14.60
C LYS A 72 -4.85 19.38 14.95
#